data_AF-A0A367R9I6-F1
#
_entry.id   AF-A0A367R9I6-F1
#
_cell.length_a   1.000
_cell.length_b   1.000
_cell.length_c   1.000
_cell.angle_alpha   90.00
_cell.angle_beta   90.00
_cell.angle_gamma   90.00
#
_symmetry.space_group_name_H-M   'P 1'
#
loop_
_entity.id
_entity.type
_entity.pdbx_description
1 polymer ?
#
loop_
_entity_poly.entity_id
_entity_poly.type
_entity_poly.pdbx_seq_one_letter_code
_entity_poly.pdbx_strand_id
1 'polypeptide(L)'
;MTNNIIDRIHCFNLGRNPKLLELKYKAMRSDVFTFYRGTCHLFYEDFPKDLLLNAAPPVWICGDLHLENFGSYKGDNRLVYFDKLIVIHFSRMIRL
;
A
#
# COMPACT_ATOMS: atom_id res chain seq x y z
N MET A 1 -25.76 -7.90 -0.55
CA MET A 1 -24.78 -7.41 -1.55
C MET A 1 -23.78 -8.53 -1.74
N THR A 2 -23.60 -9.00 -2.97
CA THR A 2 -22.63 -10.04 -3.30
C THR A 2 -21.24 -9.58 -2.85
N ASN A 3 -20.64 -10.29 -1.90
CA ASN A 3 -19.27 -10.08 -1.42
C ASN A 3 -18.25 -10.48 -2.51
N ASN A 4 -18.38 -9.93 -3.72
CA ASN A 4 -17.51 -10.24 -4.83
C ASN A 4 -16.29 -9.30 -4.77
N ILE A 5 -15.10 -9.90 -4.71
CA ILE A 5 -13.82 -9.18 -4.67
C ILE A 5 -13.64 -8.34 -5.93
N ILE A 6 -14.12 -8.81 -7.08
CA ILE A 6 -14.02 -8.09 -8.36
C ILE A 6 -14.74 -6.74 -8.27
N ASP A 7 -15.97 -6.74 -7.75
CA ASP A 7 -16.77 -5.53 -7.60
C ASP A 7 -16.10 -4.53 -6.64
N ARG A 8 -15.51 -5.02 -5.54
CA ARG A 8 -14.74 -4.18 -4.59
C ARG A 8 -13.55 -3.50 -5.27
N ILE A 9 -12.77 -4.26 -6.04
CA ILE A 9 -11.62 -3.73 -6.78
C ILE A 9 -12.06 -2.70 -7.83
N HIS A 10 -13.16 -2.98 -8.56
CA HIS A 10 -13.68 -2.02 -9.52
C HIS A 10 -14.13 -0.72 -8.85
N CYS A 11 -14.91 -0.82 -7.77
CA CYS A 11 -15.36 0.32 -6.97
C CYS A 11 -14.18 1.17 -6.47
N PHE A 12 -13.13 0.56 -5.95
CA PHE A 12 -11.93 1.27 -5.47
C PHE A 12 -11.19 2.03 -6.59
N ASN A 13 -11.22 1.52 -7.82
CA ASN A 13 -10.53 2.15 -8.95
C ASN A 13 -11.44 3.05 -9.81
N LEU A 14 -12.70 3.29 -9.40
CA LEU A 14 -13.60 4.21 -10.11
C LEU A 14 -13.00 5.62 -10.21
N GLY A 15 -13.15 6.25 -11.39
CA GLY A 15 -12.64 7.60 -11.65
C GLY A 15 -11.14 7.71 -11.92
N ARG A 16 -10.37 6.61 -11.88
CA ARG A 16 -8.95 6.61 -12.28
C ARG A 16 -8.82 6.71 -13.80
N ASN A 17 -7.66 7.23 -14.26
CA ASN A 17 -7.36 7.30 -15.69
C ASN A 17 -7.40 5.89 -16.32
N PRO A 18 -8.23 5.65 -17.35
CA PRO A 18 -8.40 4.31 -17.92
C PRO A 18 -7.12 3.68 -18.47
N LYS A 19 -6.24 4.47 -19.10
CA LYS A 19 -4.98 3.95 -19.69
C LYS A 19 -4.01 3.48 -18.60
N LEU A 20 -3.90 4.24 -17.51
CA LEU A 20 -3.06 3.86 -16.38
C LEU A 20 -3.66 2.69 -15.61
N LEU A 21 -4.99 2.61 -15.54
CA LEU A 21 -5.68 1.49 -14.89
C LEU A 21 -5.46 0.17 -15.64
N GLU A 22 -5.46 0.20 -16.97
CA GLU A 22 -5.12 -0.97 -17.78
C GLU A 22 -3.69 -1.46 -17.50
N LEU A 23 -2.72 -0.55 -17.44
CA LEU A 23 -1.33 -0.88 -17.09
C LEU A 23 -1.23 -1.46 -15.67
N LYS A 24 -1.95 -0.87 -14.71
CA LYS A 24 -2.05 -1.41 -13.34
C LYS A 24 -2.60 -2.83 -13.36
N TYR A 25 -3.68 -3.10 -14.09
CA TYR A 25 -4.28 -4.44 -14.17
C TYR A 25 -3.39 -5.44 -14.89
N LYS A 26 -2.62 -5.00 -15.88
CA LYS A 26 -1.57 -5.82 -16.51
C LYS A 26 -0.47 -6.17 -15.51
N ALA A 27 0.01 -5.19 -14.73
CA ALA A 27 1.00 -5.41 -13.69
C ALA A 27 0.47 -6.33 -12.57
N MET A 28 -0.75 -6.13 -12.07
CA MET A 28 -1.32 -7.00 -11.04
C MET A 28 -1.48 -8.47 -11.48
N ARG A 29 -1.48 -8.76 -12.78
CA ARG A 29 -1.52 -10.13 -13.31
C ARG A 29 -0.15 -10.80 -13.43
N SER A 30 0.96 -10.08 -13.23
CA SER A 30 2.30 -10.68 -13.39
C SER A 30 2.60 -11.73 -12.34
N ASP A 31 2.21 -11.47 -11.09
CA ASP A 31 2.51 -12.31 -9.96
C ASP A 31 1.59 -12.01 -8.76
N VAL A 32 1.56 -12.94 -7.81
CA VAL A 32 0.69 -12.88 -6.62
C VAL A 32 1.07 -11.72 -5.69
N PHE A 33 2.35 -11.38 -5.59
CA PHE A 33 2.81 -10.30 -4.72
C PHE A 33 2.37 -8.94 -5.26
N THR A 34 2.54 -8.70 -6.56
CA THR A 34 2.08 -7.47 -7.23
C THR A 34 0.55 -7.35 -7.17
N PHE A 35 -0.18 -8.46 -7.24
CA PHE A 35 -1.64 -8.47 -7.01
C PHE A 35 -1.97 -7.93 -5.61
N TYR A 36 -1.44 -8.55 -4.54
CA TYR A 36 -1.71 -8.11 -3.16
C TYR A 36 -1.30 -6.66 -2.91
N ARG A 37 -0.17 -6.21 -3.49
CA ARG A 37 0.27 -4.81 -3.43
C ARG A 37 -0.73 -3.88 -4.11
N GLY A 38 -1.22 -4.24 -5.30
CA GLY A 38 -2.18 -3.46 -6.08
C GLY A 38 -3.60 -3.42 -5.52
N THR A 39 -3.95 -4.36 -4.64
CA THR A 39 -5.26 -4.50 -3.98
C THR A 39 -5.18 -4.35 -2.46
N CYS A 40 -4.20 -3.61 -1.93
CA CYS A 40 -3.97 -3.47 -0.49
C CYS A 40 -5.17 -2.90 0.29
N HIS A 41 -6.05 -2.13 -0.35
CA HIS A 41 -7.29 -1.61 0.24
C HIS A 41 -8.22 -2.71 0.77
N LEU A 42 -8.23 -3.90 0.14
CA LEU A 42 -9.05 -5.03 0.59
C LEU A 42 -8.66 -5.48 2.00
N PHE A 43 -7.37 -5.49 2.31
CA PHE A 43 -6.87 -5.83 3.65
C PHE A 43 -7.42 -4.88 4.70
N TYR A 44 -7.43 -3.57 4.41
CA TYR A 44 -7.92 -2.57 5.35
C TYR A 44 -9.44 -2.56 5.51
N GLU A 45 -10.18 -2.84 4.44
CA GLU A 45 -11.63 -3.02 4.50
C GLU A 45 -12.02 -4.22 5.37
N ASP A 46 -11.24 -5.31 5.29
CA ASP A 46 -11.48 -6.54 6.04
C ASP A 46 -10.80 -6.53 7.43
N PHE A 47 -10.06 -5.46 7.77
CA PHE A 47 -9.32 -5.36 9.02
C PHE A 47 -10.29 -5.26 10.22
N PRO A 48 -10.17 -6.12 11.25
CA PRO A 48 -11.10 -6.13 12.37
C PRO A 48 -11.10 -4.80 13.13
N LYS A 49 -12.28 -4.20 13.31
CA LYS A 49 -12.44 -2.93 14.03
C LYS A 49 -12.24 -3.06 15.53
N ASP A 50 -12.50 -4.24 16.09
CA ASP A 50 -12.43 -4.49 17.54
C ASP A 50 -11.04 -4.94 18.01
N LEU A 51 -10.03 -4.88 17.14
CA LEU A 51 -8.66 -5.25 17.50
C LEU A 51 -8.02 -4.18 18.40
N LEU A 52 -7.31 -4.61 19.45
CA LEU A 52 -6.53 -3.71 20.33
C LEU A 52 -5.56 -2.81 19.56
N LEU A 53 -5.09 -3.26 18.38
CA LEU A 53 -4.23 -2.47 17.50
C LEU A 53 -4.88 -1.15 17.05
N ASN A 54 -6.21 -1.08 16.96
CA ASN A 54 -6.91 0.16 16.60
C ASN A 54 -6.90 1.20 17.73
N ALA A 55 -6.59 0.78 18.97
CA ALA A 55 -6.38 1.67 20.11
C ALA A 55 -4.91 2.12 20.24
N ALA A 56 -4.00 1.62 19.40
CA ALA A 56 -2.61 2.04 19.41
C ALA A 56 -2.48 3.53 19.05
N PRO A 57 -1.55 4.26 19.70
CA PRO A 57 -1.31 5.66 19.36
C PRO A 57 -0.84 5.77 17.90
N PRO A 58 -1.23 6.83 17.18
CA PRO A 58 -0.76 7.03 15.83
C PRO A 58 0.74 7.25 15.81
N VAL A 59 1.44 6.45 14.99
CA VAL A 59 2.88 6.55 14.79
C VAL A 59 3.21 6.89 13.35
N TRP A 60 4.39 7.45 13.15
CA TRP A 60 4.93 7.79 11.85
C TRP A 60 5.55 6.54 11.24
N ILE A 61 5.03 6.10 10.09
CA ILE A 61 5.57 4.94 9.37
C ILE A 61 6.06 5.35 8.00
N CYS A 62 7.01 4.59 7.44
CA CYS A 62 7.34 4.64 6.03
C CYS A 62 6.25 3.93 5.23
N GLY A 63 5.50 4.67 4.42
CA GLY A 63 4.35 4.14 3.66
C GLY A 63 4.68 3.21 2.49
N ASP A 64 5.96 3.01 2.17
CA ASP A 64 6.43 2.22 1.03
C ASP A 64 7.58 1.28 1.44
N LEU A 65 7.51 0.75 2.66
CA LEU A 65 8.48 -0.21 3.21
C LEU A 65 8.27 -1.61 2.60
N HIS A 66 8.75 -1.78 1.37
CA HIS A 66 8.86 -3.08 0.70
C HIS A 66 10.33 -3.52 0.71
N LEU A 67 10.61 -4.83 0.70
CA LEU A 67 11.99 -5.33 0.65
C LEU A 67 12.74 -4.79 -0.59
N GLU A 68 12.05 -4.63 -1.72
CA GLU A 68 12.59 -4.02 -2.95
C GLU A 68 13.00 -2.55 -2.77
N ASN A 69 12.42 -1.89 -1.76
CA ASN A 69 12.68 -0.51 -1.40
C ASN A 69 13.60 -0.38 -0.18
N PHE A 70 14.09 -1.51 0.35
CA PHE A 70 15.03 -1.53 1.45
C PHE A 70 16.45 -1.36 0.88
N GLY A 71 16.92 -0.12 0.87
CA GLY A 71 18.25 0.24 0.36
C GLY A 71 19.00 1.10 1.36
N SER A 72 20.29 0.82 1.51
CA SER A 72 21.22 1.68 2.23
C SER A 72 22.21 2.28 1.24
N TYR A 73 22.49 3.58 1.34
CA TYR A 73 23.56 4.22 0.59
C TYR A 73 24.60 4.84 1.52
N LYS A 74 25.82 4.95 1.03
CA LYS A 74 26.92 5.61 1.75
C LYS A 74 26.86 7.10 1.45
N GLY A 75 26.64 7.92 2.47
CA GLY A 75 26.73 9.36 2.31
C GLY A 75 28.16 9.85 2.23
N ASP A 76 28.34 11.11 1.81
CA ASP A 76 29.66 11.73 1.63
C ASP A 76 30.46 11.82 2.94
N ASN A 77 29.76 11.87 4.08
CA ASN A 77 30.34 11.79 5.43
C ASN A 77 30.69 10.35 5.87
N ARG A 78 30.64 9.38 4.96
CA ARG A 78 30.89 7.95 5.19
C ARG A 78 29.90 7.26 6.13
N LEU A 79 28.79 7.91 6.48
CA LEU A 79 27.71 7.28 7.22
C LEU A 79 26.76 6.52 6.29
N VAL A 80 26.10 5.51 6.85
CA VAL A 80 25.09 4.73 6.14
C VAL A 80 23.74 5.43 6.32
N TYR A 81 23.10 5.76 5.20
CA TYR A 81 21.77 6.33 5.16
C TYR A 81 20.79 5.32 4.58
N PHE A 82 19.58 5.30 5.12
CA PHE A 82 18.47 4.54 4.58
C PHE A 82 17.57 5.49 3.81
N ASP A 83 17.32 5.21 2.54
CA ASP A 83 16.39 6.01 1.76
C ASP A 83 14.95 5.54 2.01
N LYS A 84 14.00 6.48 1.91
CA LYS A 84 12.55 6.38 2.20
C LYS A 84 12.13 6.57 3.65
N LEU A 85 12.02 7.83 4.06
CA LEU A 85 11.01 8.30 5.02
C LEU A 85 9.83 8.89 4.23
N ILE A 86 8.85 8.07 3.83
CA ILE A 86 7.53 8.60 3.46
C ILE A 86 6.68 8.60 4.71
N VAL A 87 6.54 9.76 5.33
CA VAL A 87 5.65 9.98 6.47
C VAL A 87 4.20 9.69 6.05
N ILE A 88 3.60 8.64 6.60
CA ILE A 88 2.15 8.45 6.52
C ILE A 88 1.60 8.11 7.91
N HIS A 89 0.48 8.73 8.27
CA HIS A 89 -0.31 8.34 9.43
C HIS A 89 -0.95 6.98 9.15
N PHE A 90 -0.82 5.98 10.04
CA PHE A 90 -1.30 4.62 9.83
C PHE A 90 -2.77 4.54 9.36
N SER A 91 -3.66 5.41 9.90
CA SER A 91 -5.07 5.45 9.48
C SER A 91 -5.34 6.10 8.10
N ARG A 92 -4.32 6.65 7.42
CA ARG A 92 -4.44 7.37 6.14
C ARG A 92 -3.80 6.65 4.95
N MET A 93 -3.30 5.44 5.15
CA MET A 93 -2.57 4.68 4.12
C MET A 93 -3.43 4.31 2.89
N ILE A 94 -4.76 4.41 2.97
CA ILE A 94 -5.71 3.91 1.96
C ILE A 94 -6.05 4.97 0.88
N ARG A 95 -5.65 6.24 1.05
CA ARG A 95 -6.13 7.37 0.21
C ARG A 95 -5.12 7.98 -0.76
N LEU A 96 -3.92 7.41 -0.90
CA LEU A 96 -2.92 7.80 -1.91
C LEU A 96 -2.88 6.73 -3.01
#